data_AF-A0A3M1CH61-F1
#
_entry.id   AF-A0A3M1CH61-F1
#
_cell.length_a   1.000
_cell.length_b   1.000
_cell.length_c   1.000
_cell.angle_alpha   90.00
_cell.angle_beta   90.00
_cell.angle_gamma   90.00
#
_symmetry.space_group_name_H-M   'P 1'
#
loop_
_entity.id
_entity.type
_entity.pdbx_description
1 polymer ?
#
loop_
_entity_poly.entity_id
_entity_poly.type
_entity_poly.pdbx_seq_one_letter_code
_entity_poly.pdbx_strand_id
1 'polypeptide(L)'
;MKCPRCGTEVTAGGRCESCGQAVHDTMPELLQTGQVCPRCETFNPINALACSNCGEHLGGLGELEPVLSPVSLEDTVVEQRQAVPGTGAAGPNVSSEGRQRPPRRTASLPAFDAAGKPEPPIDKCRRCGAPLKPPGLVCSVCGHKQAGAEHGLGTASIRLRLIRGYGSEDTTWPIGPSGLTVGRSAAMVKVTQDPYLSPVHFRLSRDDGKLLLEDTGSVNGTFLRARGAARLSQGTEFIAGQQRLLVVGLGGPTRDSRIPASPDTKLLGSPQIQRLFVALRTLHRGQNHTPAAAPIMLRAGPVVPLGRAGCDLDFPADSRMAPRHAEIHVKPTGLEVIPTGSTGVFIRVKERTALQNGDEILAGEELFRVEMD
;
A
#
# COMPACT_ATOMS: atom_id res chain seq x y z
N MET A 1 -19.37 -22.05 -41.61
CA MET A 1 -19.56 -22.11 -40.13
C MET A 1 -21.05 -22.16 -39.83
N LYS A 2 -21.49 -22.67 -38.67
CA LYS A 2 -22.94 -22.70 -38.33
C LYS A 2 -23.33 -21.42 -37.60
N CYS A 3 -24.49 -20.85 -37.93
CA CYS A 3 -25.02 -19.69 -37.23
C CYS A 3 -25.26 -20.05 -35.75
N PRO A 4 -24.75 -19.29 -34.77
CA PRO A 4 -24.91 -19.60 -33.35
C PRO A 4 -26.38 -19.50 -32.88
N ARG A 5 -27.24 -18.84 -33.65
CA ARG A 5 -28.65 -18.63 -33.31
C ARG A 5 -29.59 -19.71 -33.87
N CYS A 6 -29.37 -20.17 -35.09
CA CYS A 6 -30.30 -21.09 -35.77
C CYS A 6 -29.64 -22.33 -36.37
N GLY A 7 -28.32 -22.49 -36.26
CA GLY A 7 -27.59 -23.69 -36.71
C GLY A 7 -27.42 -23.82 -38.23
N THR A 8 -28.01 -22.94 -39.04
CA THR A 8 -27.86 -22.94 -40.51
C THR A 8 -26.41 -22.69 -40.90
N GLU A 9 -25.93 -23.34 -41.96
CA GLU A 9 -24.60 -23.09 -42.50
C GLU A 9 -24.54 -21.70 -43.15
N VAL A 10 -23.52 -20.93 -42.77
CA VAL A 10 -23.30 -19.55 -43.23
C VAL A 10 -21.83 -19.36 -43.60
N THR A 11 -21.60 -18.51 -44.60
CA THR A 11 -20.30 -17.97 -45.00
C THR A 11 -19.80 -16.96 -43.95
N ALA A 12 -18.50 -16.97 -43.65
CA ALA A 12 -17.90 -16.10 -42.64
C ALA A 12 -17.95 -14.62 -43.08
N GLY A 13 -18.22 -13.72 -42.12
CA GLY A 13 -18.14 -12.26 -42.34
C GLY A 13 -19.40 -11.58 -42.90
N GLY A 14 -20.61 -12.12 -42.67
CA GLY A 14 -21.87 -11.56 -43.17
C GLY A 14 -23.04 -11.65 -42.17
N ARG A 15 -24.26 -11.35 -42.62
CA ARG A 15 -25.50 -11.64 -41.85
C ARG A 15 -26.09 -12.97 -42.28
N CYS A 16 -26.59 -13.75 -41.33
CA CYS A 16 -27.28 -14.99 -41.61
C CYS A 16 -28.59 -14.71 -42.35
N GLU A 17 -28.75 -15.27 -43.54
CA GLU A 17 -29.92 -15.03 -44.39
C GLU A 17 -31.22 -15.57 -43.79
N SER A 18 -31.16 -16.61 -42.95
CA SER A 18 -32.37 -17.18 -42.31
C SER A 18 -32.87 -16.40 -41.10
N CYS A 19 -31.99 -15.77 -40.30
CA CYS A 19 -32.40 -15.15 -39.03
C CYS A 19 -31.92 -13.70 -38.85
N GLY A 20 -31.21 -13.15 -39.85
CA GLY A 20 -30.69 -11.79 -39.86
C GLY A 20 -29.50 -11.52 -38.92
N GLN A 21 -29.03 -12.51 -38.17
CA GLN A 21 -27.96 -12.35 -37.18
C GLN A 21 -26.61 -12.03 -37.85
N ALA A 22 -25.92 -10.99 -37.39
CA ALA A 22 -24.56 -10.69 -37.84
C ALA A 22 -23.58 -11.77 -37.34
N VAL A 23 -22.85 -12.40 -38.27
CA VAL A 23 -21.84 -13.43 -38.01
C VAL A 23 -20.49 -12.75 -38.21
N HIS A 24 -19.93 -12.23 -37.12
CA HIS A 24 -18.61 -11.61 -37.14
C HIS A 24 -17.53 -12.68 -37.16
N ASP A 25 -16.63 -12.59 -38.13
CA ASP A 25 -15.40 -13.38 -38.14
C ASP A 25 -14.47 -12.79 -37.09
N THR A 26 -14.56 -13.33 -35.88
CA THR A 26 -13.69 -12.94 -34.78
C THR A 26 -12.97 -14.20 -34.32
N MET A 27 -11.80 -14.43 -34.92
CA MET A 27 -10.70 -14.91 -34.09
C MET A 27 -10.61 -13.93 -32.91
N PRO A 28 -10.84 -14.35 -31.66
CA PRO A 28 -10.60 -13.45 -30.56
C PRO A 28 -9.10 -13.20 -30.55
N GLU A 29 -8.70 -11.94 -30.78
CA GLU A 29 -7.40 -11.47 -30.32
C GLU A 29 -7.27 -11.93 -28.87
N LEU A 30 -6.30 -12.81 -28.60
CA LEU A 30 -5.97 -13.39 -27.29
C LEU A 30 -5.52 -12.34 -26.24
N LEU A 31 -5.87 -11.05 -26.44
CA LEU A 31 -5.40 -9.89 -25.70
C LEU A 31 -6.53 -9.02 -25.13
N GLN A 32 -7.81 -9.30 -25.41
CA GLN A 32 -8.91 -8.56 -24.78
C GLN A 32 -9.33 -9.21 -23.45
N THR A 33 -9.15 -8.50 -22.35
CA THR A 33 -9.67 -8.88 -21.03
C THR A 33 -11.17 -8.55 -20.94
N GLY A 34 -11.97 -9.53 -20.52
CA GLY A 34 -13.40 -9.40 -20.30
C GLY A 34 -13.89 -10.40 -19.26
N GLN A 35 -15.19 -10.39 -18.99
CA GLN A 35 -15.85 -11.29 -18.06
C GLN A 35 -16.76 -12.25 -18.83
N VAL A 36 -16.76 -13.52 -18.42
CA VAL A 36 -17.60 -14.55 -19.03
C VAL A 36 -18.93 -14.59 -18.30
N CYS A 37 -20.03 -14.58 -19.04
CA CYS A 37 -21.36 -14.70 -18.45
C CYS A 37 -21.49 -16.05 -17.73
N PRO A 38 -21.89 -16.08 -16.44
CA PRO A 38 -22.02 -17.32 -15.68
C PRO A 38 -23.17 -18.22 -16.18
N ARG A 39 -24.06 -17.69 -17.02
CA ARG A 39 -25.26 -18.39 -17.49
C ARG A 39 -25.14 -18.96 -18.91
N CYS A 40 -24.50 -18.22 -19.82
CA CYS A 40 -24.44 -18.60 -21.24
C CYS A 40 -23.04 -18.55 -21.82
N GLU A 41 -22.02 -18.37 -20.98
CA GLU A 41 -20.59 -18.40 -21.34
C GLU A 41 -20.17 -17.37 -22.39
N THR A 42 -21.04 -16.42 -22.71
CA THR A 42 -20.72 -15.34 -23.63
C THR A 42 -19.67 -14.44 -23.01
N PHE A 43 -18.64 -14.10 -23.78
CA PHE A 43 -17.63 -13.14 -23.39
C PHE A 43 -18.21 -11.71 -23.43
N ASN A 44 -18.04 -10.95 -22.36
CA ASN A 44 -18.50 -9.58 -22.22
C ASN A 44 -17.32 -8.67 -21.83
N PRO A 45 -17.34 -7.37 -22.18
CA PRO A 45 -16.32 -6.43 -21.71
C PRO A 45 -16.32 -6.32 -20.17
N ILE A 46 -15.17 -5.96 -19.59
CA ILE A 46 -14.89 -6.00 -18.14
C ILE A 46 -15.81 -5.11 -17.28
N ASN A 47 -16.51 -4.16 -17.90
CA ASN A 47 -17.43 -3.21 -17.28
C ASN A 47 -18.91 -3.45 -17.67
N ALA A 48 -19.23 -4.55 -18.37
CA ALA A 48 -20.62 -4.89 -18.68
C ALA A 48 -21.41 -5.17 -17.39
N LEU A 49 -22.54 -4.48 -17.20
CA LEU A 49 -23.45 -4.73 -16.08
C LEU A 49 -24.43 -5.88 -16.33
N ALA A 50 -24.63 -6.22 -17.61
CA ALA A 50 -25.46 -7.33 -18.06
C ALA A 50 -24.83 -8.03 -19.27
N CYS A 51 -25.15 -9.30 -19.46
CA CYS A 51 -24.64 -10.11 -20.56
C CYS A 51 -25.25 -9.66 -21.91
N SER A 52 -24.39 -9.43 -22.90
CA SER A 52 -24.75 -9.04 -24.26
C SER A 52 -25.59 -10.07 -25.02
N ASN A 53 -25.58 -11.33 -24.58
CA ASN A 53 -26.30 -12.42 -25.23
C ASN A 53 -27.57 -12.83 -24.48
N CYS A 54 -27.51 -13.06 -23.16
CA CYS A 54 -28.66 -13.55 -22.40
C CYS A 54 -29.26 -12.53 -21.41
N GLY A 55 -28.70 -11.33 -21.29
CA GLY A 55 -29.19 -10.28 -20.39
C GLY A 55 -28.93 -10.51 -18.89
N GLU A 56 -28.20 -11.58 -18.53
CA GLU A 56 -27.88 -11.90 -17.13
C GLU A 56 -27.08 -10.76 -16.47
N HIS A 57 -27.44 -10.37 -15.25
CA HIS A 57 -26.69 -9.35 -14.53
C HIS A 57 -25.29 -9.86 -14.19
N LEU A 58 -24.27 -9.11 -14.63
CA LEU A 58 -22.86 -9.42 -14.40
C LEU A 58 -22.29 -8.64 -13.21
N GLY A 59 -23.13 -7.86 -12.51
CA GLY A 59 -22.79 -7.17 -11.28
C GLY A 59 -23.16 -8.00 -10.05
N GLY A 60 -22.19 -8.34 -9.19
CA GLY A 60 -22.51 -9.01 -7.92
C GLY A 60 -21.32 -9.53 -7.11
N LEU A 61 -20.49 -8.65 -6.55
CA LEU A 61 -19.86 -8.83 -5.22
C LEU A 61 -19.90 -7.52 -4.39
N GLY A 62 -20.82 -6.60 -4.74
CA GLY A 62 -21.30 -5.60 -3.80
C GLY A 62 -22.49 -6.21 -3.06
N GLU A 63 -22.48 -6.17 -1.73
CA GLU A 63 -23.53 -6.67 -0.83
C GLU A 63 -23.70 -8.20 -0.80
N LEU A 64 -22.77 -8.88 -0.12
CA LEU A 64 -23.12 -10.14 0.54
C LEU A 64 -23.45 -9.83 1.99
N GLU A 65 -24.75 -9.76 2.31
CA GLU A 65 -25.19 -9.89 3.70
C GLU A 65 -24.74 -11.26 4.25
N PRO A 66 -24.29 -11.33 5.51
CA PRO A 66 -23.80 -12.56 6.09
C PRO A 66 -24.96 -13.53 6.33
N VAL A 67 -25.07 -14.56 5.50
CA VAL A 67 -25.92 -15.72 5.82
C VAL A 67 -25.21 -16.53 6.90
N LEU A 68 -25.47 -16.20 8.16
CA LEU A 68 -25.17 -17.08 9.29
C LEU A 68 -26.19 -18.22 9.28
N SER A 69 -25.73 -19.43 8.99
CA SER A 69 -26.45 -20.66 9.34
C SER A 69 -25.49 -21.55 10.11
N PRO A 70 -25.82 -21.94 11.36
CA PRO A 70 -24.95 -22.79 12.16
C PRO A 70 -25.03 -24.24 11.66
N VAL A 71 -23.87 -24.81 11.32
CA VAL A 71 -23.75 -26.26 11.14
C VAL A 71 -23.25 -26.83 12.47
N SER A 72 -24.10 -27.63 13.11
CA SER A 72 -23.78 -28.38 14.32
C SER A 72 -22.65 -29.37 14.04
N LEU A 73 -21.61 -29.33 14.87
CA LEU A 73 -20.55 -30.32 14.90
C LEU A 73 -20.98 -31.45 15.85
N GLU A 74 -21.36 -32.59 15.32
CA GLU A 74 -21.41 -33.85 16.07
C GLU A 74 -20.22 -34.73 15.67
N ASP A 75 -19.49 -35.13 16.71
CA ASP A 75 -18.63 -36.30 16.87
C ASP A 75 -17.73 -36.73 15.71
N THR A 76 -16.45 -36.34 15.84
CA THR A 76 -15.35 -37.16 15.31
C THR A 76 -14.32 -37.47 16.40
N VAL A 77 -14.18 -38.78 16.59
CA VAL A 77 -13.35 -39.49 17.55
C VAL A 77 -11.88 -39.05 17.48
N VAL A 78 -11.34 -38.65 18.63
CA VAL A 78 -9.92 -38.35 18.84
C VAL A 78 -9.17 -39.67 18.98
N GLU A 79 -8.49 -40.12 17.91
CA GLU A 79 -7.51 -41.20 18.01
C GLU A 79 -6.12 -40.61 18.29
N GLN A 80 -5.67 -40.81 19.54
CA GLN A 80 -4.37 -40.40 20.05
C GLN A 80 -3.24 -41.12 19.29
N ARG A 81 -2.38 -40.37 18.61
CA ARG A 81 -1.07 -40.89 18.15
C ARG A 81 0.01 -40.54 19.16
N GLN A 82 0.52 -41.59 19.79
CA GLN A 82 1.65 -41.59 20.72
C GLN A 82 2.97 -41.24 20.00
N ALA A 83 3.87 -40.58 20.74
CA ALA A 83 5.21 -40.22 20.32
C ALA A 83 6.15 -41.43 20.33
N VAL A 84 7.01 -41.54 19.31
CA VAL A 84 8.08 -42.54 19.23
C VAL A 84 9.42 -41.89 19.64
N PRO A 85 10.29 -42.55 20.45
CA PRO A 85 11.54 -41.96 20.92
C PRO A 85 12.65 -41.99 19.86
N GLY A 86 13.44 -40.92 19.79
CA GLY A 86 14.63 -40.83 18.95
C GLY A 86 15.82 -41.57 19.54
N THR A 87 16.50 -42.37 18.71
CA THR A 87 17.81 -42.94 18.97
C THR A 87 18.91 -42.03 18.42
N GLY A 88 19.87 -41.68 19.27
CA GLY A 88 21.00 -40.83 18.93
C GLY A 88 22.13 -41.56 18.20
N ALA A 89 22.97 -40.77 17.53
CA ALA A 89 24.34 -41.11 17.20
C ALA A 89 25.19 -39.83 17.30
N ALA A 90 26.33 -39.96 17.98
CA ALA A 90 27.21 -38.88 18.40
C ALA A 90 28.47 -38.77 17.52
N GLY A 91 28.94 -37.53 17.36
CA GLY A 91 30.35 -37.16 17.16
C GLY A 91 30.93 -37.23 15.74
N PRO A 92 31.96 -36.42 15.41
CA PRO A 92 33.00 -35.98 16.35
C PRO A 92 33.19 -34.46 16.50
N ASN A 93 33.73 -34.12 17.67
CA ASN A 93 34.26 -32.82 18.09
C ASN A 93 35.45 -32.39 17.21
N VAL A 94 35.46 -31.14 16.79
CA VAL A 94 36.70 -30.39 16.49
C VAL A 94 36.63 -29.06 17.23
N SER A 95 37.50 -28.92 18.21
CA SER A 95 37.77 -27.71 18.98
C SER A 95 38.90 -26.95 18.30
N SER A 96 38.74 -25.65 18.05
CA SER A 96 39.85 -24.69 18.08
C SER A 96 39.38 -23.22 18.11
N GLU A 97 39.64 -22.63 19.28
CA GLU A 97 40.20 -21.29 19.52
C GLU A 97 39.52 -20.05 18.93
N GLY A 98 39.02 -19.23 19.87
CA GLY A 98 38.48 -17.92 19.62
C GLY A 98 39.53 -16.87 19.27
N ARG A 99 39.14 -15.96 18.38
CA ARG A 99 39.70 -14.61 18.31
C ARG A 99 38.68 -13.62 18.83
N GLN A 100 38.76 -13.37 20.14
CA GLN A 100 38.17 -12.19 20.75
C GLN A 100 38.89 -10.96 20.22
N ARG A 101 38.13 -10.03 19.62
CA ARG A 101 38.61 -8.71 19.23
C ARG A 101 38.67 -7.83 20.49
N PRO A 102 39.80 -7.15 20.77
CA PRO A 102 39.97 -6.41 22.02
C PRO A 102 39.04 -5.18 22.06
N PRO A 103 38.55 -4.79 23.26
CA PRO A 103 37.75 -3.58 23.43
C PRO A 103 38.66 -2.36 23.27
N ARG A 104 38.35 -1.49 22.31
CA ARG A 104 39.03 -0.20 22.17
C ARG A 104 38.51 0.75 23.25
N ARG A 105 39.39 1.14 24.17
CA ARG A 105 39.19 2.27 25.07
C ARG A 105 39.55 3.59 24.38
N THR A 106 38.93 4.67 24.86
CA THR A 106 39.17 6.10 24.64
C THR A 106 38.62 6.68 23.33
N ALA A 107 37.93 7.83 23.29
CA ALA A 107 37.74 8.90 24.27
C ALA A 107 36.30 9.46 24.18
N SER A 108 35.76 9.88 25.32
CA SER A 108 34.50 10.61 25.42
C SER A 108 34.59 11.92 24.64
N LEU A 109 33.73 12.09 23.63
CA LEU A 109 33.44 13.39 23.04
C LEU A 109 32.59 14.20 24.04
N PRO A 110 32.80 15.52 24.15
CA PRO A 110 32.11 16.35 25.14
C PRO A 110 30.61 16.33 24.91
N ALA A 111 29.85 16.25 26.01
CA ALA A 111 28.42 16.48 26.01
C ALA A 111 28.14 17.87 25.42
N PHE A 112 27.41 17.92 24.31
CA PHE A 112 26.76 19.16 23.90
C PHE A 112 25.54 19.34 24.80
N ASP A 113 25.69 20.22 25.80
CA ASP A 113 24.57 20.80 26.54
C ASP A 113 23.74 21.66 25.58
N ALA A 114 22.84 21.02 24.82
CA ALA A 114 21.77 21.70 24.09
C ALA A 114 20.50 21.78 24.97
N ALA A 115 20.66 22.38 26.15
CA ALA A 115 19.57 22.91 26.94
C ALA A 115 19.84 24.40 27.14
N GLY A 116 19.55 25.20 26.12
CA GLY A 116 19.41 26.64 26.31
C GLY A 116 18.32 26.85 27.35
N LYS A 117 18.70 27.33 28.55
CA LYS A 117 17.73 27.82 29.54
C LYS A 117 16.80 28.82 28.84
N PRO A 118 15.48 28.75 29.04
CA PRO A 118 14.60 29.82 28.57
C PRO A 118 15.08 31.13 29.19
N GLU A 119 15.38 32.12 28.34
CA GLU A 119 15.70 33.47 28.80
C GLU A 119 14.52 33.99 29.64
N PRO A 120 14.79 34.64 30.79
CA PRO A 120 13.74 35.15 31.65
C PRO A 120 12.85 36.13 30.88
N PRO A 121 11.52 36.14 31.16
CA PRO A 121 10.62 37.10 30.53
C PRO A 121 11.12 38.52 30.79
N ILE A 122 11.17 39.32 29.73
CA ILE A 122 11.62 40.72 29.78
C ILE A 122 10.60 41.52 30.58
N ASP A 123 10.89 41.72 31.87
CA ASP A 123 10.09 42.50 32.81
C ASP A 123 10.33 44.00 32.66
N LYS A 124 11.40 44.40 31.96
CA LYS A 124 11.80 45.80 31.77
C LYS A 124 12.16 46.11 30.32
N CYS A 125 11.72 47.25 29.83
CA CYS A 125 12.08 47.76 28.50
C CYS A 125 13.61 47.86 28.36
N ARG A 126 14.18 47.20 27.33
CA ARG A 126 15.63 47.22 27.06
C ARG A 126 16.20 48.61 26.75
N ARG A 127 15.35 49.57 26.39
CA ARG A 127 15.76 50.93 26.03
C ARG A 127 15.66 51.93 27.18
N CYS A 128 14.64 51.85 28.02
CA CYS A 128 14.39 52.86 29.06
C CYS A 128 14.28 52.29 30.48
N GLY A 129 14.36 50.98 30.66
CA GLY A 129 14.30 50.34 31.97
C GLY A 129 12.91 50.32 32.63
N ALA A 130 11.88 50.89 31.99
CA ALA A 130 10.53 50.92 32.55
C ALA A 130 9.92 49.50 32.62
N PRO A 131 9.17 49.17 33.70
CA PRO A 131 8.53 47.86 33.84
C PRO A 131 7.44 47.67 32.77
N LEU A 132 7.48 46.53 32.07
CA LEU A 132 6.51 46.16 31.05
C LEU A 132 5.32 45.45 31.71
N LYS A 133 4.09 45.96 31.52
CA LYS A 133 2.88 45.21 31.84
C LYS A 133 2.65 44.10 30.78
N PRO A 134 2.17 42.91 31.17
CA PRO A 134 2.09 41.73 30.27
C PRO A 134 1.08 41.93 29.11
N PRO A 135 1.28 41.25 27.96
CA PRO A 135 2.41 41.32 27.05
C PRO A 135 2.14 42.39 25.96
N GLY A 136 2.53 43.64 26.21
CA GLY A 136 2.54 44.67 25.17
C GLY A 136 3.88 44.67 24.42
N LEU A 137 3.87 44.40 23.11
CA LEU A 137 5.06 44.46 22.23
C LEU A 137 5.72 45.85 22.16
N VAL A 138 5.06 46.88 22.68
CA VAL A 138 5.48 48.28 22.62
C VAL A 138 5.52 48.82 24.04
N CYS A 139 6.67 49.39 24.43
CA CYS A 139 6.77 50.09 25.69
C CYS A 139 5.84 51.33 25.69
N SER A 140 4.88 51.39 26.61
CA SER A 140 3.95 52.52 26.74
C SER A 140 4.61 53.83 27.14
N VAL A 141 5.84 53.78 27.64
CA VAL A 141 6.59 54.97 28.11
C VAL A 141 7.46 55.56 27.01
N CYS A 142 8.17 54.73 26.24
CA CYS A 142 9.14 55.21 25.24
C CYS A 142 8.82 54.82 23.79
N GLY A 143 7.72 54.09 23.56
CA GLY A 143 7.28 53.66 22.22
C GLY A 143 8.18 52.60 21.55
N HIS A 144 9.20 52.08 22.25
CA HIS A 144 10.14 51.13 21.65
C HIS A 144 9.54 49.73 21.58
N LYS A 145 9.51 49.16 20.36
CA LYS A 145 9.11 47.77 20.09
C LYS A 145 10.17 46.83 20.67
N GLN A 146 9.75 45.92 21.55
CA GLN A 146 10.66 44.90 22.08
C GLN A 146 10.77 43.77 21.06
N ALA A 147 12.00 43.45 20.62
CA ALA A 147 12.27 42.27 19.81
C ALA A 147 12.24 41.03 20.72
N GLY A 148 11.14 40.26 20.66
CA GLY A 148 11.02 39.03 21.45
C GLY A 148 9.61 38.67 21.91
N ALA A 149 8.58 38.91 21.10
CA ALA A 149 7.24 38.39 21.37
C ALA A 149 6.74 37.57 20.19
N GLU A 150 7.54 36.60 19.75
CA GLU A 150 6.95 35.39 19.20
C GLU A 150 6.36 34.64 20.40
N HIS A 151 5.05 34.40 20.34
CA HIS A 151 4.31 33.76 21.42
C HIS A 151 4.87 32.36 21.66
N GLY A 152 5.67 32.22 22.72
CA GLY A 152 6.04 30.94 23.32
C GLY A 152 4.83 30.31 24.01
N LEU A 153 3.89 29.78 23.22
CA LEU A 153 3.32 28.48 23.56
C LEU A 153 4.36 27.47 23.11
N GLY A 154 4.82 26.59 23.99
CA GLY A 154 5.67 25.46 23.63
C GLY A 154 4.99 24.65 22.54
N THR A 155 5.29 24.99 21.28
CA THR A 155 4.74 24.34 20.12
C THR A 155 5.82 23.39 19.68
N ALA A 156 5.55 22.09 19.85
CA ALA A 156 6.33 21.03 19.24
C ALA A 156 6.74 21.48 17.82
N SER A 157 8.06 21.54 17.61
CA SER A 157 8.62 21.91 16.33
C SER A 157 8.35 20.72 15.41
N ILE A 158 7.45 20.90 14.44
CA ILE A 158 7.12 19.87 13.46
C ILE A 158 7.81 20.26 12.17
N ARG A 159 8.62 19.36 11.63
CA ARG A 159 9.43 19.53 10.44
C ARG A 159 9.16 18.39 9.45
N LEU A 160 9.24 18.71 8.16
CA LEU A 160 9.24 17.73 7.08
C LEU A 160 10.66 17.66 6.53
N ARG A 161 11.30 16.49 6.61
CA ARG A 161 12.65 16.27 6.11
C ARG A 161 12.62 15.43 4.83
N LEU A 162 13.32 15.85 3.79
CA LEU A 162 13.54 15.03 2.60
C LEU A 162 14.65 14.01 2.89
N ILE A 163 14.29 12.73 2.89
CA ILE A 163 15.22 11.62 3.15
C ILE A 163 15.90 11.15 1.86
N ARG A 164 15.18 11.21 0.74
CA ARG A 164 15.66 10.71 -0.56
C ARG A 164 14.85 11.33 -1.68
N GLY A 165 15.51 11.72 -2.77
CA GLY A 165 14.85 12.13 -4.01
C GLY A 165 15.67 13.14 -4.80
N TYR A 166 15.02 13.93 -5.64
CA TYR A 166 15.64 14.93 -6.51
C TYR A 166 15.81 16.27 -5.77
N GLY A 167 16.83 16.35 -4.93
CA GLY A 167 17.22 17.57 -4.20
C GLY A 167 18.49 17.37 -3.38
N SER A 168 18.89 18.38 -2.61
CA SER A 168 19.84 18.17 -1.52
C SER A 168 19.17 17.28 -0.47
N GLU A 169 19.55 15.99 -0.45
CA GLU A 169 19.17 15.07 0.63
C GLU A 169 19.35 15.78 1.98
N ASP A 170 18.44 15.52 2.92
CA ASP A 170 18.35 16.15 4.25
C ASP A 170 17.80 17.58 4.29
N THR A 171 17.28 18.12 3.18
CA THR A 171 16.54 19.40 3.20
C THR A 171 15.33 19.30 4.14
N THR A 172 15.15 20.29 5.01
CA THR A 172 14.12 20.27 6.04
C THR A 172 13.26 21.53 5.98
N TRP A 173 11.93 21.38 6.04
CA TRP A 173 10.97 22.47 6.04
C TRP A 173 10.16 22.50 7.34
N PRO A 174 10.06 23.65 8.03
CA PRO A 174 9.17 23.78 9.17
C PRO A 174 7.71 23.74 8.71
N ILE A 175 6.87 23.00 9.46
CA ILE A 175 5.43 22.96 9.23
C ILE A 175 4.79 23.96 10.18
N GLY A 176 4.39 25.13 9.69
CA GLY A 176 3.73 26.16 10.49
C GLY A 176 2.28 25.82 10.89
N PRO A 177 1.61 26.72 11.63
CA PRO A 177 0.20 26.55 12.02
C PRO A 177 -0.76 26.42 10.84
N SER A 178 -0.47 27.10 9.72
CA SER A 178 -1.24 27.03 8.47
C SER A 178 -1.06 25.72 7.69
N GLY A 179 -0.20 24.82 8.17
CA GLY A 179 0.20 23.63 7.43
C GLY A 179 1.25 23.90 6.35
N LEU A 180 1.45 22.90 5.49
CA LEU A 180 2.45 22.91 4.42
C LEU A 180 1.90 22.16 3.21
N THR A 181 2.10 22.68 2.00
CA THR A 181 1.78 21.95 0.76
C THR A 181 3.08 21.56 0.05
N VAL A 182 3.10 20.36 -0.50
CA VAL A 182 4.23 19.81 -1.26
C VAL A 182 3.77 19.43 -2.65
N GLY A 183 4.58 19.76 -3.66
CA GLY A 183 4.28 19.44 -5.06
C GLY A 183 5.37 19.90 -6.00
N ARG A 184 5.13 19.72 -7.30
CA ARG A 184 6.14 20.00 -8.33
C ARG A 184 6.35 21.50 -8.57
N SER A 185 5.28 22.31 -8.57
CA SER A 185 5.37 23.70 -9.04
C SER A 185 4.42 24.70 -8.36
N ALA A 186 3.22 24.27 -7.94
CA ALA A 186 2.16 25.14 -7.42
C ALA A 186 1.96 25.00 -5.90
N ALA A 187 2.95 24.46 -5.19
CA ALA A 187 2.95 24.23 -3.75
C ALA A 187 3.95 25.14 -3.02
N MET A 188 3.88 25.16 -1.68
CA MET A 188 4.83 25.89 -0.83
C MET A 188 6.23 25.28 -0.91
N VAL A 189 6.32 23.96 -0.77
CA VAL A 189 7.54 23.19 -1.05
C VAL A 189 7.49 22.69 -2.49
N LYS A 190 8.47 23.13 -3.30
CA LYS A 190 8.53 22.83 -4.73
C LYS A 190 9.70 21.89 -5.01
N VAL A 191 9.39 20.69 -5.44
CA VAL A 191 10.39 19.73 -5.94
C VAL A 191 10.25 19.66 -7.46
N THR A 192 10.88 20.61 -8.14
CA THR A 192 10.67 20.84 -9.58
C THR A 192 11.27 19.77 -10.47
N GLN A 193 12.22 19.00 -9.93
CA GLN A 193 12.98 17.98 -10.66
C GLN A 193 12.24 16.65 -10.76
N ASP A 194 11.26 16.39 -9.90
CA ASP A 194 10.49 15.14 -9.94
C ASP A 194 9.27 15.28 -10.88
N PRO A 195 9.27 14.62 -12.05
CA PRO A 195 8.15 14.67 -12.99
C PRO A 195 6.90 13.92 -12.52
N TYR A 196 7.01 12.99 -11.54
CA TYR A 196 5.90 12.21 -11.00
C TYR A 196 5.08 12.97 -9.98
N LEU A 197 5.56 14.13 -9.52
CA LEU A 197 4.79 14.99 -8.64
C LEU A 197 3.76 15.80 -9.42
N SER A 198 2.53 15.83 -8.91
CA SER A 198 1.51 16.79 -9.34
C SER A 198 1.89 18.23 -8.91
N PRO A 199 1.36 19.28 -9.55
CA PRO A 199 1.68 20.67 -9.21
C PRO A 199 1.50 20.99 -7.71
N VAL A 200 0.41 20.50 -7.13
CA VAL A 200 0.20 20.30 -5.69
C VAL A 200 -0.10 18.81 -5.52
N HIS A 201 0.69 18.11 -4.71
CA HIS A 201 0.61 16.65 -4.60
C HIS A 201 -0.07 16.22 -3.30
N PHE A 202 0.40 16.74 -2.17
CA PHE A 202 -0.20 16.51 -0.87
C PHE A 202 -0.14 17.76 0.01
N ARG A 203 -0.98 17.76 1.03
CA ARG A 203 -1.06 18.78 2.06
C ARG A 203 -0.85 18.16 3.43
N LEU A 204 -0.11 18.86 4.26
CA LEU A 204 0.00 18.64 5.68
C LEU A 204 -0.77 19.76 6.38
N SER A 205 -1.78 19.42 7.19
CA SER A 205 -2.50 20.39 8.02
C SER A 205 -2.33 20.05 9.49
N ARG A 206 -2.34 21.08 10.34
CA ARG A 206 -2.42 20.89 11.80
C ARG A 206 -3.87 21.07 12.22
N ASP A 207 -4.44 20.08 12.88
CA ASP A 207 -5.82 20.10 13.38
C ASP A 207 -5.87 19.43 14.76
N ASP A 208 -6.47 20.09 15.75
CA ASP A 208 -6.52 19.62 17.15
C ASP A 208 -5.18 19.09 17.70
N GLY A 209 -4.08 19.77 17.37
CA GLY A 209 -2.73 19.38 17.79
C GLY A 209 -2.15 18.15 17.08
N LYS A 210 -2.87 17.56 16.11
CA LYS A 210 -2.42 16.45 15.27
C LYS A 210 -1.96 16.98 13.92
N LEU A 211 -0.94 16.35 13.36
CA LEU A 211 -0.56 16.57 11.97
C LEU A 211 -1.36 15.59 11.08
N LEU A 212 -2.05 16.12 10.08
CA LEU A 212 -2.86 15.35 9.15
C LEU A 212 -2.23 15.40 7.75
N LEU A 213 -2.18 14.25 7.09
CA LEU A 213 -1.80 14.07 5.69
C LEU A 213 -3.03 13.96 4.81
N GLU A 214 -3.08 14.72 3.73
CA GLU A 214 -4.13 14.68 2.71
C GLU A 214 -3.51 14.67 1.31
N ASP A 215 -3.84 13.66 0.50
CA ASP A 215 -3.54 13.69 -0.94
C ASP A 215 -4.49 14.67 -1.64
N THR A 216 -3.96 15.57 -2.46
CA THR A 216 -4.77 16.62 -3.10
C THR A 216 -5.31 16.22 -4.48
N GLY A 217 -5.60 14.93 -4.68
CA GLY A 217 -6.00 14.39 -5.98
C GLY A 217 -4.83 14.22 -6.93
N SER A 218 -3.68 13.80 -6.40
CA SER A 218 -2.47 13.60 -7.21
C SER A 218 -2.64 12.45 -8.21
N VAL A 219 -1.99 12.58 -9.37
CA VAL A 219 -2.09 11.57 -10.44
C VAL A 219 -1.48 10.23 -9.99
N ASN A 220 -0.32 10.29 -9.35
CA ASN A 220 0.42 9.09 -8.94
C ASN A 220 0.08 8.61 -7.54
N GLY A 221 -0.58 9.43 -6.72
CA GLY A 221 -0.96 9.10 -5.35
C GLY A 221 0.16 9.36 -4.34
N THR A 222 -0.25 9.74 -3.14
CA THR A 222 0.59 9.80 -1.94
C THR A 222 0.51 8.49 -1.17
N PHE A 223 1.65 8.00 -0.69
CA PHE A 223 1.73 6.76 0.08
C PHE A 223 2.37 7.01 1.45
N LEU A 224 1.86 6.33 2.47
CA LEU A 224 2.37 6.38 3.84
C LEU A 224 3.00 5.04 4.20
N ARG A 225 4.20 5.05 4.80
CA ARG A 225 4.86 3.82 5.26
C ARG A 225 4.03 3.15 6.35
N ALA A 226 3.79 1.85 6.20
CA ALA A 226 3.13 1.05 7.22
C ALA A 226 4.01 0.95 8.48
N ARG A 227 3.44 1.30 9.64
CA ARG A 227 4.10 1.19 10.96
C ARG A 227 4.20 -0.26 11.48
N GLY A 228 3.48 -1.18 10.84
CA GLY A 228 3.34 -2.58 11.22
C GLY A 228 2.36 -3.28 10.28
N ALA A 229 1.58 -4.23 10.81
CA ALA A 229 0.52 -4.88 10.05
C ALA A 229 -0.50 -3.83 9.55
N ALA A 230 -0.75 -3.80 8.25
CA ALA A 230 -1.67 -2.88 7.61
C ALA A 230 -2.78 -3.65 6.88
N ARG A 231 -4.03 -3.25 7.11
CA ARG A 231 -5.17 -3.86 6.43
C ARG A 231 -5.18 -3.50 4.95
N LEU A 232 -5.39 -4.51 4.12
CA LEU A 232 -5.56 -4.38 2.68
C LEU A 232 -7.02 -4.67 2.32
N SER A 233 -7.64 -3.75 1.58
CA SER A 233 -8.98 -3.91 1.04
C SER A 233 -8.90 -3.99 -0.48
N GLN A 234 -9.99 -4.44 -1.12
CA GLN A 234 -10.11 -4.32 -2.57
C GLN A 234 -9.90 -2.87 -3.01
N GLY A 235 -9.14 -2.68 -4.09
CA GLY A 235 -8.75 -1.38 -4.59
C GLY A 235 -7.67 -0.68 -3.76
N THR A 236 -7.08 -1.33 -2.75
CA THR A 236 -5.92 -0.76 -2.05
C THR A 236 -4.68 -0.91 -2.91
N GLU A 237 -3.94 0.17 -3.04
CA GLU A 237 -2.63 0.18 -3.68
C GLU A 237 -1.54 0.27 -2.62
N PHE A 238 -0.47 -0.47 -2.82
CA PHE A 238 0.71 -0.41 -1.97
C PHE A 238 1.98 -0.56 -2.79
N ILE A 239 3.09 -0.10 -2.22
CA ILE A 239 4.43 -0.19 -2.80
C ILE A 239 5.30 -1.03 -1.88
N ALA A 240 6.02 -1.97 -2.49
CA ALA A 240 7.01 -2.81 -1.87
C ALA A 240 8.25 -2.83 -2.77
N GLY A 241 9.41 -2.36 -2.28
CA GLY A 241 10.57 -2.11 -3.13
C GLY A 241 10.26 -1.06 -4.23
N GLN A 242 10.41 -1.44 -5.49
CA GLN A 242 9.99 -0.68 -6.68
C GLN A 242 8.62 -1.14 -7.23
N GLN A 243 8.05 -2.22 -6.69
CA GLN A 243 6.79 -2.77 -7.17
C GLN A 243 5.60 -2.02 -6.58
N ARG A 244 4.74 -1.48 -7.45
CA ARG A 244 3.43 -0.96 -7.08
C ARG A 244 2.38 -2.04 -7.37
N LEU A 245 1.61 -2.40 -6.36
CA LEU A 245 0.65 -3.50 -6.41
C LEU A 245 -0.74 -2.98 -6.05
N LEU A 246 -1.73 -3.41 -6.82
CA LEU A 246 -3.14 -3.16 -6.59
C LEU A 246 -3.81 -4.45 -6.12
N VAL A 247 -4.51 -4.38 -5.00
CA VAL A 247 -5.37 -5.47 -4.53
C VAL A 247 -6.63 -5.47 -5.38
N VAL A 248 -6.74 -6.44 -6.28
CA VAL A 248 -7.92 -6.61 -7.15
C VAL A 248 -9.06 -7.22 -6.35
N GLY A 249 -8.77 -8.09 -5.40
CA GLY A 249 -9.77 -8.67 -4.51
C GLY A 249 -9.24 -9.83 -3.67
N LEU A 250 -10.05 -10.19 -2.68
CA LEU A 250 -9.96 -11.47 -1.97
C LEU A 250 -10.96 -12.41 -2.64
N GLY A 251 -10.50 -13.55 -3.11
CA GLY A 251 -11.35 -14.60 -3.64
C GLY A 251 -11.66 -15.66 -2.61
N GLY A 252 -12.89 -16.16 -2.65
CA GLY A 252 -13.28 -17.37 -1.90
C GLY A 252 -12.51 -18.60 -2.37
N PRO A 253 -12.60 -19.72 -1.64
CA PRO A 253 -12.07 -20.99 -2.13
C PRO A 253 -12.54 -21.23 -3.55
N THR A 254 -11.62 -21.58 -4.45
CA THR A 254 -12.01 -22.06 -5.78
C THR A 254 -12.97 -23.22 -5.55
N ARG A 255 -14.26 -22.98 -5.84
CA ARG A 255 -15.23 -24.07 -5.83
C ARG A 255 -14.76 -25.01 -6.91
N ASP A 256 -14.52 -26.26 -6.54
CA ASP A 256 -14.36 -27.32 -7.51
C ASP A 256 -15.73 -27.59 -8.13
N SER A 257 -16.19 -26.68 -8.99
CA SER A 257 -17.47 -26.75 -9.68
C SER A 257 -17.38 -27.63 -10.92
N ARG A 258 -16.38 -28.53 -10.96
CA ARG A 258 -16.28 -29.54 -12.00
C ARG A 258 -17.42 -30.52 -11.79
N ILE A 259 -18.56 -30.20 -12.38
CA ILE A 259 -19.69 -31.10 -12.53
C ILE A 259 -19.44 -31.81 -13.87
N PRO A 260 -19.33 -33.15 -13.91
CA PRO A 260 -19.28 -33.87 -15.16
C PRO A 260 -20.46 -33.48 -16.04
N ALA A 261 -20.22 -33.07 -17.29
CA ALA A 261 -21.29 -32.74 -18.23
C ALA A 261 -22.21 -33.96 -18.50
N SER A 262 -21.72 -35.17 -18.25
CA SER A 262 -22.48 -36.41 -18.28
C SER A 262 -21.98 -37.40 -17.21
N PRO A 263 -22.81 -38.37 -16.77
CA PRO A 263 -22.41 -39.42 -15.83
C PRO A 263 -21.20 -40.25 -16.26
N ASP A 264 -20.96 -40.35 -17.58
CA ASP A 264 -19.87 -41.12 -18.17
C ASP A 264 -18.56 -40.32 -18.30
N THR A 265 -18.60 -39.01 -18.03
CA THR A 265 -17.41 -38.15 -18.08
C THR A 265 -16.63 -38.28 -16.77
N LYS A 266 -15.47 -38.95 -16.83
CA LYS A 266 -14.55 -39.00 -15.70
C LYS A 266 -13.79 -37.68 -15.57
N LEU A 267 -13.85 -37.09 -14.39
CA LEU A 267 -13.05 -35.92 -14.06
C LEU A 267 -11.59 -36.30 -13.88
N LEU A 268 -10.73 -35.77 -14.75
CA LEU A 268 -9.29 -35.87 -14.64
C LEU A 268 -8.73 -34.56 -14.08
N GLY A 269 -7.83 -34.67 -13.11
CA GLY A 269 -7.12 -33.55 -12.49
C GLY A 269 -7.05 -33.67 -10.98
N SER A 270 -6.15 -32.90 -10.37
CA SER A 270 -6.04 -32.84 -8.91
C SER A 270 -7.29 -32.19 -8.29
N PRO A 271 -7.73 -32.61 -7.09
CA PRO A 271 -8.72 -31.87 -6.30
C PRO A 271 -8.28 -30.41 -6.18
N GLN A 272 -9.18 -29.46 -6.46
CA GLN A 272 -8.85 -28.05 -6.23
C GLN A 272 -8.84 -27.80 -4.72
N ILE A 273 -7.71 -27.33 -4.19
CA ILE A 273 -7.60 -27.03 -2.77
C ILE A 273 -8.44 -25.77 -2.50
N GLN A 274 -9.49 -25.92 -1.71
CA GLN A 274 -10.35 -24.83 -1.28
C GLN A 274 -9.60 -23.90 -0.32
N ARG A 275 -8.87 -22.93 -0.88
CA ARG A 275 -8.14 -21.91 -0.14
C ARG A 275 -8.56 -20.52 -0.59
N LEU A 276 -8.66 -19.62 0.38
CA LEU A 276 -8.71 -18.19 0.09
C LEU A 276 -7.48 -17.81 -0.73
N PHE A 277 -7.70 -16.92 -1.70
CA PHE A 277 -6.63 -16.38 -2.52
C PHE A 277 -6.72 -14.87 -2.59
N VAL A 278 -5.56 -14.24 -2.79
CA VAL A 278 -5.46 -12.82 -3.11
C VAL A 278 -5.19 -12.67 -4.59
N ALA A 279 -5.94 -11.77 -5.24
CA ALA A 279 -5.70 -11.32 -6.59
C ALA A 279 -4.96 -9.97 -6.55
N LEU A 280 -3.75 -9.93 -7.08
CA LEU A 280 -2.90 -8.74 -7.12
C LEU A 280 -2.60 -8.36 -8.55
N ARG A 281 -2.58 -7.07 -8.85
CA ARG A 281 -2.15 -6.54 -10.14
C ARG A 281 -0.92 -5.67 -9.94
N THR A 282 0.16 -5.95 -10.66
CA THR A 282 1.29 -5.02 -10.71
C THR A 282 0.91 -3.80 -11.54
N LEU A 283 1.31 -2.62 -11.09
CA LEU A 283 1.14 -1.37 -11.79
C LEU A 283 2.53 -0.91 -12.27
N HIS A 284 2.79 -1.06 -13.56
CA HIS A 284 4.03 -0.62 -14.18
C HIS A 284 4.03 0.89 -14.41
N ARG A 285 5.21 1.45 -14.61
CA ARG A 285 5.37 2.83 -15.09
C ARG A 285 4.98 2.90 -16.57
N GLY A 286 3.90 3.62 -16.87
CA GLY A 286 3.42 3.87 -18.23
C GLY A 286 4.19 5.00 -18.94
N GLN A 287 3.89 5.17 -20.22
CA GLN A 287 4.61 6.09 -21.14
C GLN A 287 4.47 7.57 -20.76
N ASN A 288 3.43 7.94 -20.02
CA ASN A 288 3.15 9.31 -19.55
C ASN A 288 3.31 9.47 -18.04
N HIS A 289 4.18 8.67 -17.40
CA HIS A 289 4.36 8.69 -15.94
C HIS A 289 3.09 8.32 -15.14
N THR A 290 2.12 7.69 -15.80
CA THR A 290 0.89 7.14 -15.21
C THR A 290 1.05 5.64 -14.98
N PRO A 291 0.34 5.05 -14.00
CA PRO A 291 0.38 3.61 -13.79
C PRO A 291 -0.27 2.84 -14.96
N ALA A 292 0.44 1.87 -15.54
CA ALA A 292 -0.05 0.96 -16.56
C ALA A 292 -0.27 -0.44 -15.97
N ALA A 293 -1.44 -1.04 -16.24
CA ALA A 293 -1.82 -2.33 -15.65
C ALA A 293 -1.03 -3.51 -16.23
N ALA A 294 -0.52 -4.38 -15.34
CA ALA A 294 0.05 -5.68 -15.65
C ALA A 294 -1.00 -6.81 -15.56
N PRO A 295 -0.62 -8.07 -15.89
CA PRO A 295 -1.43 -9.25 -15.57
C PRO A 295 -1.77 -9.35 -14.08
N ILE A 296 -2.90 -10.00 -13.78
CA ILE A 296 -3.31 -10.32 -12.41
C ILE A 296 -2.61 -11.60 -11.97
N MET A 297 -1.99 -11.56 -10.79
CA MET A 297 -1.39 -12.69 -10.11
C MET A 297 -2.35 -13.20 -9.04
N LEU A 298 -2.63 -14.50 -9.05
CA LEU A 298 -3.38 -15.17 -7.99
C LEU A 298 -2.39 -15.91 -7.08
N ARG A 299 -2.55 -15.73 -5.77
CA ARG A 299 -1.79 -16.48 -4.75
C ARG A 299 -2.71 -16.95 -3.65
N ALA A 300 -2.58 -18.23 -3.29
CA ALA A 300 -3.41 -18.88 -2.29
C ALA A 300 -2.55 -19.34 -1.12
N GLY A 301 -3.14 -19.32 0.08
CA GLY A 301 -2.45 -19.70 1.31
C GLY A 301 -2.68 -18.69 2.42
N PRO A 302 -2.57 -19.10 3.70
CA PRO A 302 -2.80 -18.20 4.83
C PRO A 302 -1.75 -17.07 4.91
N VAL A 303 -0.58 -17.29 4.33
CA VAL A 303 0.52 -16.32 4.23
C VAL A 303 1.12 -16.42 2.83
N VAL A 304 1.18 -15.31 2.11
CA VAL A 304 1.80 -15.16 0.79
C VAL A 304 3.02 -14.25 0.96
N PRO A 305 4.24 -14.81 1.08
CA PRO A 305 5.46 -14.01 1.18
C PRO A 305 5.75 -13.28 -0.13
N LEU A 306 6.27 -12.06 -0.01
CA LEU A 306 6.65 -11.17 -1.10
C LEU A 306 8.07 -10.64 -0.86
N GLY A 307 8.92 -10.74 -1.87
CA GLY A 307 10.31 -10.36 -1.73
C GLY A 307 11.14 -10.52 -2.99
N ARG A 308 12.45 -10.31 -2.85
CA ARG A 308 13.40 -10.42 -3.95
C ARG A 308 13.79 -11.88 -4.25
N ALA A 309 13.69 -12.78 -3.28
CA ALA A 309 14.02 -14.19 -3.48
C ALA A 309 13.37 -15.09 -2.42
N GLY A 310 12.93 -16.29 -2.84
CA GLY A 310 12.43 -17.33 -1.93
C GLY A 310 11.06 -17.01 -1.35
N CYS A 311 10.24 -16.31 -2.13
CA CYS A 311 8.89 -15.85 -1.83
C CYS A 311 7.90 -16.30 -2.92
N ASP A 312 6.61 -16.37 -2.58
CA ASP A 312 5.55 -16.73 -3.54
C ASP A 312 5.41 -15.65 -4.64
N LEU A 313 5.72 -14.41 -4.27
CA LEU A 313 5.85 -13.27 -5.15
C LEU A 313 7.30 -12.80 -5.14
N ASP A 314 8.10 -13.35 -6.06
CA ASP A 314 9.52 -13.06 -6.22
C ASP A 314 9.78 -11.99 -7.30
N PHE A 315 10.53 -10.95 -6.91
CA PHE A 315 10.96 -9.85 -7.80
C PHE A 315 12.49 -9.71 -7.79
N PRO A 316 13.23 -10.64 -8.44
CA PRO A 316 14.69 -10.75 -8.31
C PRO A 316 15.48 -9.54 -8.81
N ALA A 317 14.93 -8.80 -9.77
CA ALA A 317 15.56 -7.61 -10.34
C ALA A 317 15.38 -6.34 -9.48
N ASP A 318 14.53 -6.37 -8.46
CA ASP A 318 14.19 -5.19 -7.66
C ASP A 318 15.20 -4.97 -6.53
N SER A 319 16.18 -4.10 -6.75
CA SER A 319 17.24 -3.81 -5.77
C SER A 319 16.74 -3.12 -4.49
N ARG A 320 15.55 -2.54 -4.48
CA ARG A 320 14.96 -1.90 -3.29
C ARG A 320 14.10 -2.87 -2.47
N MET A 321 13.87 -4.07 -3.01
CA MET A 321 13.15 -5.13 -2.33
C MET A 321 14.11 -6.01 -1.52
N ALA A 322 13.77 -6.23 -0.26
CA ALA A 322 14.51 -7.18 0.59
C ALA A 322 14.24 -8.62 0.12
N PRO A 323 15.14 -9.60 0.39
CA PRO A 323 14.89 -11.01 0.06
C PRO A 323 13.52 -11.51 0.51
N ARG A 324 13.16 -11.21 1.76
CA ARG A 324 11.78 -11.29 2.29
C ARG A 324 11.36 -9.92 2.75
N HIS A 325 10.51 -9.26 1.97
CA HIS A 325 10.21 -7.85 2.15
C HIS A 325 8.89 -7.62 2.90
N ALA A 326 7.87 -8.43 2.60
CA ALA A 326 6.62 -8.42 3.32
C ALA A 326 5.92 -9.77 3.25
N GLU A 327 4.94 -9.97 4.11
CA GLU A 327 4.03 -11.12 4.06
C GLU A 327 2.59 -10.64 3.95
N ILE A 328 1.85 -11.18 3.00
CA ILE A 328 0.41 -10.92 2.86
C ILE A 328 -0.33 -12.05 3.56
N HIS A 329 -0.97 -11.73 4.68
CA HIS A 329 -1.76 -12.67 5.46
C HIS A 329 -3.18 -12.69 4.89
N VAL A 330 -3.62 -13.86 4.43
CA VAL A 330 -4.94 -14.07 3.84
C VAL A 330 -5.83 -14.75 4.87
N LYS A 331 -6.70 -13.95 5.51
CA LYS A 331 -7.62 -14.41 6.56
C LYS A 331 -9.06 -14.31 6.06
N PRO A 332 -10.00 -15.10 6.61
CA PRO A 332 -11.42 -14.92 6.33
C PRO A 332 -11.95 -13.51 6.64
N THR A 333 -11.33 -12.83 7.62
CA THR A 333 -11.69 -11.47 8.04
C THR A 333 -11.14 -10.36 7.11
N GLY A 334 -10.25 -10.72 6.18
CA GLY A 334 -9.65 -9.81 5.21
C GLY A 334 -8.18 -10.08 4.95
N LEU A 335 -7.56 -9.14 4.25
CA LEU A 335 -6.14 -9.18 3.91
C LEU A 335 -5.37 -8.23 4.83
N GLU A 336 -4.18 -8.64 5.25
CA GLU A 336 -3.23 -7.79 5.95
C GLU A 336 -1.86 -7.94 5.32
N VAL A 337 -1.11 -6.86 5.20
CA VAL A 337 0.31 -6.90 4.82
C VAL A 337 1.15 -6.59 6.04
N ILE A 338 2.14 -7.44 6.28
CA ILE A 338 3.09 -7.31 7.38
C ILE A 338 4.47 -7.03 6.76
N PRO A 339 5.02 -5.81 6.92
CA PRO A 339 6.37 -5.51 6.46
C PRO A 339 7.41 -6.29 7.28
N THR A 340 8.31 -6.98 6.61
CA THR A 340 9.45 -7.70 7.24
C THR A 340 10.80 -7.11 6.84
N GLY A 341 10.86 -6.41 5.71
CA GLY A 341 12.06 -5.78 5.18
C GLY A 341 12.32 -4.36 5.72
N SER A 342 13.59 -3.95 5.74
CA SER A 342 14.03 -2.65 6.25
C SER A 342 13.56 -1.44 5.42
N THR A 343 13.31 -1.63 4.13
CA THR A 343 12.80 -0.58 3.24
C THR A 343 11.29 -0.33 3.42
N GLY A 344 10.57 -1.23 4.08
CA GLY A 344 9.16 -1.08 4.45
C GLY A 344 8.19 -1.15 3.28
N VAL A 345 6.89 -1.21 3.61
CA VAL A 345 5.77 -1.19 2.66
C VAL A 345 5.05 0.15 2.79
N PHE A 346 4.68 0.77 1.67
CA PHE A 346 3.98 2.04 1.64
C PHE A 346 2.55 1.84 1.13
N ILE A 347 1.54 2.31 1.86
CA ILE A 347 0.12 2.14 1.52
C ILE A 347 -0.42 3.46 0.98
N ARG A 348 -1.19 3.42 -0.12
CA ARG A 348 -1.79 4.62 -0.71
C ARG A 348 -2.78 5.25 0.27
N VAL A 349 -2.63 6.55 0.50
CA VAL A 349 -3.53 7.35 1.34
C VAL A 349 -4.82 7.62 0.56
N LYS A 350 -5.97 7.25 1.14
CA LYS A 350 -7.30 7.49 0.55
C LYS A 350 -8.07 8.60 1.25
N GLU A 351 -7.78 8.81 2.52
CA GLU A 351 -8.47 9.76 3.40
C GLU A 351 -7.46 10.52 4.26
N ARG A 352 -7.92 11.58 4.92
CA ARG A 352 -7.09 12.36 5.83
C ARG A 352 -6.56 11.47 6.95
N THR A 353 -5.23 11.35 7.02
CA THR A 353 -4.58 10.39 7.92
C THR A 353 -3.71 11.12 8.94
N ALA A 354 -3.87 10.79 10.22
CA ALA A 354 -3.05 11.36 11.28
C ALA A 354 -1.62 10.78 11.27
N LEU A 355 -0.65 11.69 11.27
CA LEU A 355 0.77 11.39 11.26
C LEU A 355 1.36 11.40 12.68
N GLN A 356 2.41 10.62 12.87
CA GLN A 356 3.21 10.51 14.07
C GLN A 356 4.67 10.89 13.78
N ASN A 357 5.45 11.14 14.83
CA ASN A 357 6.89 11.36 14.70
C ASN A 357 7.56 10.15 14.03
N GLY A 358 8.43 10.41 13.04
CA GLY A 358 9.14 9.38 12.30
C GLY A 358 8.37 8.76 11.13
N ASP A 359 7.11 9.14 10.91
CA ASP A 359 6.35 8.66 9.75
C ASP A 359 7.00 9.07 8.43
N GLU A 360 6.95 8.17 7.45
CA GLU A 360 7.55 8.38 6.14
C GLU A 360 6.49 8.43 5.04
N ILE A 361 6.58 9.45 4.20
CA ILE A 361 5.63 9.76 3.13
C ILE A 361 6.37 9.63 1.81
N LEU A 362 5.86 8.78 0.92
CA LEU A 362 6.37 8.60 -0.43
C LEU A 362 5.41 9.29 -1.42
N ALA A 363 5.94 10.21 -2.23
CA ALA A 363 5.20 10.90 -3.27
C ALA A 363 6.11 11.10 -4.48
N GLY A 364 5.69 10.60 -5.65
CA GLY A 364 6.59 10.52 -6.80
C GLY A 364 7.80 9.61 -6.52
N GLU A 365 9.01 10.11 -6.71
CA GLU A 365 10.26 9.47 -6.32
C GLU A 365 10.84 10.01 -5.00
N GLU A 366 10.16 10.97 -4.38
CA GLU A 366 10.57 11.62 -3.13
C GLU A 366 10.08 10.85 -1.89
N LEU A 367 10.98 10.65 -0.94
CA LEU A 367 10.69 10.11 0.39
C LEU A 367 10.90 11.19 1.45
N PHE A 368 9.83 11.58 2.11
CA PHE A 368 9.84 12.54 3.21
C PHE A 368 9.70 11.81 4.55
N ARG A 369 10.26 12.37 5.62
CA ARG A 369 10.04 11.96 7.00
C ARG A 369 9.51 13.12 7.83
N VAL A 370 8.55 12.83 8.68
CA VAL A 370 8.00 13.77 9.65
C VAL A 370 8.85 13.71 10.92
N GLU A 371 9.29 14.87 11.39
CA GLU A 371 10.03 15.02 12.65
C GLU A 371 9.23 15.93 13.58
N MET A 372 8.92 15.43 14.77
CA MET A 372 8.18 16.17 15.81
C MET A 372 9.01 16.12 17.10
N ASP A 373 9.21 17.29 17.72
CA ASP A 373 9.95 17.46 18.97
C ASP A 373 9.06 17.46 20.22
#